data_AF-A0A2U9CGU5-F1
#
_entry.id   AF-A0A2U9CGU5-F1
#
_cell.length_a   1.000
_cell.length_b   1.000
_cell.length_c   1.000
_cell.angle_alpha   90.00
_cell.angle_beta   90.00
_cell.angle_gamma   90.00
#
_symmetry.space_group_name_H-M   'P 1'
#
loop_
_entity.id
_entity.type
_entity.pdbx_description
1 polymer ?
#
loop_
_entity_poly.entity_id
_entity_poly.type
_entity_poly.pdbx_seq_one_letter_code
_entity_poly.pdbx_strand_id
1 'polypeptide(L)'
;MADSPGTRTLQDRLERLRELAEFTDDCKRQLGDMFDSLGWSQDHTQEAMEQCPYDAGHRVPARSLEKHKASCRLRQMGYSPEEQAEMYDPSVCYENSSVKSFAMDKPTQHQVILQARSAAPLMRMEGVFWQGQYSGQPVDVPQNHKRAVCDLTVADRLALYDHVVGVVRQQEAAASSANDDLYVDLVSKLQKDDGQNEPKTHLELMAEMRDYKRRRQSYRAKNVHITKKSYTEVIREVINVHSGELARQWREDEDESSARSERSSQR
;
A
#
# COMPACT_ATOMS: atom_id res chain seq x y z
N MET A 1 14.96 72.56 25.81
CA MET A 1 14.32 71.54 26.66
C MET A 1 14.85 70.20 26.22
N ALA A 2 15.99 69.78 26.75
CA ALA A 2 16.61 68.50 26.43
C ALA A 2 16.66 67.71 27.73
N ASP A 3 15.87 66.65 27.81
CA ASP A 3 15.86 65.72 28.94
C ASP A 3 17.20 64.99 28.99
N SER A 4 17.98 65.32 30.02
CA SER A 4 19.15 64.55 30.42
C SER A 4 18.69 63.20 30.97
N PRO A 5 19.23 62.06 30.50
CA PRO A 5 18.93 60.77 31.11
C PRO A 5 19.62 60.74 32.48
N GLY A 6 18.82 61.03 33.51
CA GLY A 6 19.25 61.02 34.90
C GLY A 6 19.97 59.71 35.24
N THR A 7 21.16 59.86 35.81
CA THR A 7 21.94 58.81 36.44
C THR A 7 21.08 58.11 37.50
N ARG A 8 20.43 57.00 37.14
CA ARG A 8 19.83 56.09 38.12
C ARG A 8 20.93 55.65 39.07
N THR A 9 20.76 55.93 40.36
CA THR A 9 21.72 55.50 41.36
C THR A 9 21.71 53.97 41.43
N LEU A 10 22.84 53.36 41.81
CA LEU A 10 22.93 51.91 41.99
C LEU A 10 21.84 51.38 42.95
N GLN A 11 21.44 52.20 43.92
CA GLN A 11 20.36 51.92 44.87
C GLN A 11 18.99 51.82 44.19
N ASP A 12 18.63 52.76 43.30
CA ASP A 12 17.35 52.69 42.57
C ASP A 12 17.22 51.41 41.73
N ARG A 13 18.35 50.93 41.17
CA ARG A 13 18.37 49.67 40.41
C ARG A 13 18.19 48.45 41.31
N LEU A 14 18.76 48.47 42.51
CA LEU A 14 18.63 47.40 43.49
C LEU A 14 17.21 47.34 44.07
N GLU A 15 16.60 48.49 44.38
CA GLU A 15 15.20 48.57 44.81
C GLU A 15 14.27 48.04 43.72
N ARG A 16 14.49 48.44 42.45
CA ARG A 16 13.65 47.95 41.35
C ARG A 16 13.77 46.44 41.13
N LEU A 17 14.97 45.87 41.32
CA LEU A 17 15.15 44.41 41.26
C LEU A 17 14.42 43.71 42.40
N ARG A 18 14.41 44.31 43.60
CA ARG A 18 13.71 43.78 44.76
C ARG A 18 12.20 43.81 44.56
N GLU A 19 11.65 44.93 44.08
CA GLU A 19 10.22 45.05 43.72
C GLU A 19 9.81 44.01 42.68
N LEU A 20 10.64 43.80 41.65
CA LEU A 20 10.37 42.80 40.63
C LEU A 20 10.43 41.38 41.20
N ALA A 21 11.38 41.08 42.09
CA ALA A 21 11.46 39.78 42.73
C ALA A 21 10.23 39.51 43.63
N GLU A 22 9.86 40.49 44.46
CA GLU A 22 8.68 40.42 45.32
C GLU A 22 7.38 40.25 44.50
N PHE A 23 7.23 41.02 43.41
CA PHE A 23 6.11 40.84 42.48
C PHE A 23 6.08 39.45 41.84
N THR A 24 7.24 38.94 41.43
CA THR A 24 7.32 37.61 40.81
C THR A 24 6.93 36.51 41.80
N ASP A 25 7.32 36.64 43.06
CA ASP A 25 6.97 35.69 44.11
C ASP A 25 5.49 35.78 44.52
N ASP A 26 4.91 36.99 44.54
CA ASP A 26 3.47 37.18 44.72
C ASP A 26 2.67 36.53 43.59
N CYS A 27 3.09 36.68 42.34
CA CYS A 27 2.47 36.00 41.20
C CYS A 27 2.59 34.47 41.31
N LYS A 28 3.75 33.94 41.71
CA LYS A 28 3.91 32.48 41.92
C LYS A 28 2.98 31.97 43.01
N ARG A 29 2.84 32.70 44.11
CA ARG A 29 1.95 32.34 45.22
C ARG A 29 0.49 32.32 44.77
N GLN A 30 0.05 33.36 44.07
CA GLN A 30 -1.31 33.41 43.50
C GLN A 30 -1.58 32.24 42.53
N LEU A 31 -0.61 31.91 41.68
CA LEU A 31 -0.72 30.76 40.79
C LEU A 31 -0.78 29.43 41.58
N GLY A 32 0.02 29.31 42.64
CA GLY A 32 -0.03 28.15 43.56
C GLY A 32 -1.40 27.98 44.19
N ASP A 33 -1.96 29.05 44.77
CA ASP A 33 -3.30 29.04 45.38
C ASP A 33 -4.38 28.64 44.35
N MET A 34 -4.25 29.12 43.10
CA MET A 34 -5.13 28.72 41.99
C MET A 34 -4.97 27.24 41.63
N PHE A 35 -3.74 26.74 41.53
CA PHE A 35 -3.47 25.32 41.26
C PHE A 35 -4.02 24.42 42.37
N ASP A 36 -3.86 24.80 43.63
CA ASP A 36 -4.41 24.08 44.78
C ASP A 36 -5.94 24.06 44.77
N SER A 37 -6.57 25.19 44.43
CA SER A 37 -8.05 25.28 44.31
C SER A 37 -8.61 24.38 43.20
N LEU A 38 -7.84 24.17 42.14
CA LEU A 38 -8.19 23.31 41.00
C LEU A 38 -7.75 21.84 41.19
N GLY A 39 -7.00 21.55 42.26
CA GLY A 39 -6.41 20.23 42.51
C GLY A 39 -5.34 19.84 41.48
N TRP A 40 -4.68 20.82 40.86
CA TRP A 40 -3.66 20.62 39.85
C TRP A 40 -2.28 20.62 40.50
N SER A 41 -1.52 19.53 40.40
CA SER A 41 -0.12 19.54 40.78
C SER A 41 0.69 20.26 39.70
N GLN A 42 1.49 21.25 40.10
CA GLN A 42 2.51 21.87 39.24
C GLN A 42 3.69 20.91 38.94
N ASP A 43 3.46 19.60 38.99
CA ASP A 43 4.38 18.58 38.52
C ASP A 43 4.29 18.52 37.00
N HIS A 44 4.71 19.59 36.34
CA HIS A 44 5.27 19.45 35.01
C HIS A 44 6.60 18.74 35.22
N THR A 45 6.56 17.40 35.25
CA THR A 45 7.76 16.58 35.14
C THR A 45 8.57 17.18 33.99
N GLN A 46 9.70 17.80 34.32
CA GLN A 46 10.65 18.33 33.35
C GLN A 46 11.19 17.10 32.61
N GLU A 47 10.46 16.69 31.57
CA GLU A 47 10.81 15.49 30.84
C GLU A 47 12.16 15.71 30.18
N ALA A 48 13.02 14.69 30.29
CA ALA A 48 14.32 14.72 29.63
C ALA A 48 14.12 14.98 28.13
N MET A 49 14.61 16.14 27.69
CA MET A 49 14.57 16.55 26.30
C MET A 49 15.83 16.05 25.61
N GLU A 50 15.67 15.12 24.70
CA GLU A 50 16.75 14.52 23.93
C GLU A 50 16.88 15.20 22.57
N GLN A 51 18.08 15.21 22.02
CA GLN A 51 18.36 15.81 20.72
C GLN A 51 18.04 14.82 19.60
N CYS A 52 17.40 15.30 18.53
CA CYS A 52 17.13 14.48 17.35
C CYS A 52 18.43 14.15 16.59
N PRO A 53 18.66 12.89 16.16
CA PRO A 53 19.82 12.54 15.33
C PRO A 53 19.82 13.16 13.92
N TYR A 54 18.65 13.55 13.40
CA TYR A 54 18.49 14.07 12.04
C TYR A 54 18.57 15.59 11.96
N ASP A 55 18.32 16.29 13.07
CA ASP A 55 18.41 17.75 13.16
C ASP A 55 18.90 18.15 14.56
N ALA A 56 20.07 18.79 14.60
CA ALA A 56 20.68 19.28 15.83
C ALA A 56 19.85 20.41 16.49
N GLY A 57 18.97 21.09 15.76
CA GLY A 57 18.07 22.11 16.28
C GLY A 57 16.86 21.55 17.03
N HIS A 58 16.53 20.27 16.86
CA HIS A 58 15.35 19.66 17.48
C HIS A 58 15.67 19.02 18.83
N ARG A 59 14.93 19.46 19.86
CA ARG A 59 14.86 18.80 21.16
C ARG A 59 13.45 18.29 21.39
N VAL A 60 13.34 17.02 21.76
CA VAL A 60 12.06 16.29 21.80
C VAL A 60 12.02 15.47 23.09
N PRO A 61 10.86 15.33 23.76
CA PRO A 61 10.77 14.50 24.95
C PRO A 61 11.13 13.04 24.65
N ALA A 62 11.92 12.42 25.53
CA ALA A 62 12.39 11.04 25.38
C ALA A 62 11.28 10.04 24.98
N ARG A 63 10.09 10.15 25.61
CA ARG A 63 8.91 9.32 25.31
C ARG A 63 8.45 9.35 23.84
N SER A 64 8.74 10.44 23.14
CA SER A 64 8.27 10.70 21.78
C SER A 64 9.39 10.65 20.74
N LEU A 65 10.63 10.42 21.18
CA LEU A 65 11.80 10.47 20.32
C LEU A 65 11.72 9.48 19.16
N GLU A 66 11.27 8.24 19.40
CA GLU A 66 11.17 7.23 18.33
C GLU A 66 10.15 7.60 17.25
N LYS A 67 8.97 8.10 17.66
CA LYS A 67 7.95 8.61 16.72
C LYS A 67 8.46 9.84 15.96
N HIS A 68 9.20 10.71 16.65
CA HIS A 68 9.84 11.85 16.03
C HIS A 68 10.92 11.44 15.03
N LYS A 69 11.80 10.48 15.35
CA LYS A 69 12.85 10.00 14.44
C LYS A 69 12.26 9.55 13.10
N ALA A 70 11.15 8.80 13.12
CA ALA A 70 10.48 8.35 11.90
C ALA A 70 9.98 9.52 11.04
N SER A 71 9.24 10.46 11.64
CA SER A 71 8.70 11.63 10.92
C SER A 71 9.79 12.63 10.49
N CYS A 72 10.80 12.86 11.33
CA CYS A 72 11.91 13.75 11.05
C CYS A 72 12.78 13.23 9.91
N ARG A 73 13.03 11.91 9.86
CA ARG A 73 13.69 11.25 8.73
C ARG A 73 12.92 11.47 7.42
N LEU A 74 11.59 11.32 7.44
CA LEU A 74 10.74 11.57 6.27
C LEU A 74 10.78 13.05 5.86
N ARG A 75 10.72 14.00 6.80
CA ARG A 75 10.86 15.44 6.49
C ARG A 75 12.21 15.79 5.89
N GLN A 76 13.30 15.17 6.36
CA GLN A 76 14.63 15.37 5.80
C GLN A 76 14.71 14.88 4.34
N MET A 77 13.96 13.84 4.00
CA MET A 77 13.81 13.35 2.61
C MET A 77 12.76 14.15 1.81
N GLY A 78 12.23 15.25 2.36
CA GLY A 78 11.32 16.16 1.68
C GLY A 78 9.85 15.72 1.65
N TYR A 79 9.43 14.76 2.48
CA TYR A 79 8.03 14.34 2.58
C TYR A 79 7.21 15.37 3.37
N SER A 80 6.08 15.80 2.80
CA SER A 80 5.18 16.75 3.47
C SER A 80 4.39 16.07 4.61
N PRO A 81 3.86 16.84 5.58
CA PRO A 81 3.00 16.29 6.63
C PRO A 81 1.77 15.57 6.07
N GLU A 82 1.20 16.07 4.97
CA GLU A 82 0.04 15.49 4.30
C GLU A 82 0.40 14.13 3.67
N GLU A 83 1.55 14.04 3.00
CA GLU A 83 2.05 12.78 2.46
C GLU A 83 2.30 11.75 3.58
N GLN A 84 2.82 12.20 4.73
CA GLN A 84 3.07 11.32 5.88
C GLN A 84 1.78 10.78 6.50
N ALA A 85 0.69 11.56 6.48
CA ALA A 85 -0.60 11.12 7.02
C ALA A 85 -1.28 10.04 6.15
N GLU A 86 -1.01 10.02 4.85
CA GLU A 86 -1.50 8.99 3.93
C GLU A 86 -0.66 7.70 3.98
N MET A 87 0.50 7.71 4.65
CA MET A 87 1.35 6.54 4.77
C MET A 87 0.80 5.60 5.86
N TYR A 88 0.58 4.35 5.47
CA TYR A 88 0.15 3.29 6.39
C TYR A 88 1.32 2.40 6.75
N ASP A 89 1.38 1.97 8.00
CA ASP A 89 2.33 0.95 8.43
C ASP A 89 1.81 -0.43 8.03
N PRO A 90 2.48 -1.15 7.10
CA PRO A 90 2.07 -2.48 6.69
C PRO A 90 2.14 -3.51 7.83
N SER A 91 2.94 -3.25 8.88
CA SER A 91 3.13 -4.20 9.99
C SER A 91 1.80 -4.51 10.70
N VAL A 92 0.93 -3.51 10.84
CA VAL A 92 -0.37 -3.64 11.50
C VAL A 92 -1.31 -4.60 10.75
N CYS A 93 -1.27 -4.59 9.42
CA CYS A 93 -2.16 -5.41 8.60
C CYS A 93 -1.69 -6.87 8.50
N TYR A 94 -0.38 -7.11 8.64
CA TYR A 94 0.22 -8.41 8.37
C TYR A 94 0.85 -9.07 9.60
N GLU A 95 0.68 -8.51 10.81
CA GLU A 95 1.24 -9.05 12.07
C GLU A 95 0.92 -10.54 12.28
N ASN A 96 -0.30 -10.96 11.91
CA ASN A 96 -0.78 -12.33 12.07
C ASN A 96 -0.74 -13.18 10.79
N SER A 97 -0.21 -12.63 9.69
CA SER A 97 -0.20 -13.29 8.39
C SER A 97 1.22 -13.66 7.99
N SER A 98 1.41 -14.86 7.44
CA SER A 98 2.69 -15.31 6.88
C SER A 98 2.97 -14.68 5.51
N VAL A 99 2.82 -13.36 5.38
CA VAL A 99 3.13 -12.63 4.16
C VAL A 99 4.63 -12.35 4.15
N LYS A 100 5.31 -12.80 3.10
CA LYS A 100 6.73 -12.52 2.91
C LYS A 100 6.90 -11.04 2.59
N SER A 101 7.76 -10.37 3.33
CA SER A 101 8.11 -8.98 3.10
C SER A 101 9.53 -8.86 2.59
N PHE A 102 9.76 -7.87 1.73
CA PHE A 102 11.08 -7.52 1.24
C PHE A 102 11.34 -6.05 1.57
N ALA A 103 12.42 -5.78 2.29
CA ALA A 103 12.85 -4.42 2.60
C ALA A 103 13.93 -4.00 1.59
N MET A 104 13.62 -2.98 0.78
CA MET A 104 14.55 -2.42 -0.19
C MET A 104 15.42 -1.35 0.48
N ASP A 105 16.74 -1.49 0.34
CA ASP A 105 17.72 -0.50 0.78
C ASP A 105 18.24 0.35 -0.39
N LYS A 106 18.72 1.56 -0.07
CA LYS A 106 19.19 2.53 -1.07
C LYS A 106 20.31 2.01 -1.97
N PRO A 107 21.38 1.35 -1.47
CA PRO A 107 22.44 0.87 -2.34
C PRO A 107 21.98 -0.31 -3.22
N THR A 108 21.18 -1.24 -2.70
CA THR A 108 20.61 -2.33 -3.52
C THR A 108 19.70 -1.79 -4.60
N GLN A 109 18.79 -0.85 -4.29
CA GLN A 109 17.94 -0.21 -5.32
C GLN A 109 18.79 0.36 -6.45
N HIS A 110 19.83 1.12 -6.10
CA HIS A 110 20.71 1.73 -7.10
C HIS A 110 21.47 0.67 -7.90
N GLN A 111 21.98 -0.37 -7.25
CA GLN A 111 22.69 -1.47 -7.90
C GLN A 111 21.79 -2.23 -8.89
N VAL A 112 20.56 -2.54 -8.51
CA VAL A 112 19.58 -3.22 -9.37
C VAL A 112 19.29 -2.38 -10.61
N ILE A 113 19.09 -1.07 -10.44
CA ILE A 113 18.87 -0.15 -11.56
C ILE A 113 20.09 -0.09 -12.49
N LEU A 114 21.31 0.02 -11.93
CA LEU A 114 22.55 0.04 -12.72
C LEU A 114 22.75 -1.27 -13.49
N GLN A 115 22.47 -2.41 -12.87
CA GLN A 115 22.57 -3.71 -13.51
C GLN A 115 21.58 -3.83 -14.67
N ALA A 116 20.31 -3.47 -14.45
CA ALA A 116 19.29 -3.46 -15.51
C ALA A 116 19.67 -2.50 -16.65
N ARG A 117 20.18 -1.31 -16.31
CA ARG A 117 20.69 -0.34 -17.28
C ARG A 117 21.85 -0.87 -18.11
N SER A 118 22.75 -1.64 -17.50
CA SER A 118 23.89 -2.25 -18.21
C SER A 118 23.50 -3.42 -19.12
N ALA A 119 22.43 -4.14 -18.75
CA ALA A 119 21.86 -5.23 -19.55
C ALA A 119 20.97 -4.73 -20.69
N ALA A 120 20.48 -3.48 -20.59
CA ALA A 120 19.63 -2.88 -21.60
C ALA A 120 20.39 -2.56 -22.90
N PRO A 121 19.74 -2.70 -24.07
CA PRO A 121 20.33 -2.28 -25.34
C PRO A 121 20.74 -0.80 -25.35
N LEU A 122 21.86 -0.50 -26.00
CA LEU A 122 22.34 0.87 -26.21
C LEU A 122 21.46 1.64 -27.20
N MET A 123 20.86 0.93 -28.15
CA MET A 123 20.01 1.49 -29.20
C MET A 123 18.54 1.31 -28.88
N ARG A 124 17.71 2.20 -29.41
CA ARG A 124 16.26 2.10 -29.28
C ARG A 124 15.75 0.89 -30.05
N MET A 125 15.09 -0.03 -29.36
CA MET A 125 14.38 -1.15 -29.96
C MET A 125 12.91 -1.09 -29.52
N GLU A 126 11.98 -1.35 -30.42
CA GLU A 126 10.55 -1.40 -30.08
C GLU A 126 10.27 -2.52 -29.06
N GLY A 127 9.50 -2.19 -28.03
CA GLY A 127 9.10 -3.14 -26.98
C GLY A 127 10.13 -3.41 -25.89
N VAL A 128 11.33 -2.82 -25.95
CA VAL A 128 12.38 -3.03 -24.94
C VAL A 128 12.90 -1.70 -24.41
N PHE A 129 13.09 -1.60 -23.09
CA PHE A 129 13.71 -0.42 -22.50
C PHE A 129 15.19 -0.33 -22.88
N TRP A 130 15.64 0.85 -23.30
CA TRP A 130 17.04 1.10 -23.65
C TRP A 130 17.78 1.82 -22.51
N GLN A 131 19.12 1.84 -22.58
CA GLN A 131 19.99 2.33 -21.49
C GLN A 131 19.64 3.75 -20.95
N GLY A 132 19.27 4.68 -21.82
CA GLY A 132 18.87 6.05 -21.46
C GLY A 132 17.49 6.21 -20.79
N GLN A 133 16.69 5.15 -20.63
CA GLN A 133 15.40 5.21 -19.90
C GLN A 133 15.54 4.86 -18.42
N TYR A 134 16.71 4.40 -17.99
CA TYR A 134 17.01 4.09 -16.60
C TYR A 134 17.64 5.28 -15.88
N SER A 135 17.41 5.39 -14.58
CA SER A 135 18.05 6.42 -13.77
C SER A 135 19.56 6.18 -13.66
N GLY A 136 20.35 7.22 -13.92
CA GLY A 136 21.81 7.18 -13.78
C GLY A 136 22.32 7.57 -12.40
N GLN A 137 21.53 8.33 -11.64
CA GLN A 137 21.88 8.83 -10.33
C GLN A 137 21.19 8.02 -9.22
N PRO A 138 21.79 7.94 -8.02
CA PRO A 138 21.16 7.28 -6.88
C PRO A 138 19.97 8.10 -6.39
N VAL A 139 18.77 7.58 -6.60
CA VAL A 139 17.51 8.13 -6.07
C VAL A 139 17.24 7.53 -4.68
N ASP A 140 16.57 8.28 -3.81
CA ASP A 140 16.12 7.74 -2.52
C ASP A 140 15.07 6.63 -2.71
N VAL A 141 14.98 5.73 -1.73
CA VAL A 141 13.98 4.64 -1.77
C VAL A 141 12.60 5.23 -1.51
N PRO A 142 11.67 5.18 -2.48
CA PRO A 142 10.34 5.73 -2.29
C PRO A 142 9.61 5.04 -1.14
N GLN A 143 9.11 5.82 -0.19
CA GLN A 143 8.39 5.33 0.99
C GLN A 143 6.87 5.28 0.76
N ASN A 144 6.38 5.89 -0.32
CA ASN A 144 4.97 5.88 -0.69
C ASN A 144 4.80 5.66 -2.20
N HIS A 145 3.56 5.31 -2.60
CA HIS A 145 3.25 5.02 -3.99
C HIS A 145 3.43 6.24 -4.92
N LYS A 146 3.05 7.44 -4.47
CA LYS A 146 3.17 8.68 -5.26
C LYS A 146 4.63 8.93 -5.67
N ARG A 147 5.55 8.88 -4.70
CA ARG A 147 7.00 9.01 -4.89
C ARG A 147 7.54 7.89 -5.78
N ALA A 148 7.07 6.65 -5.61
CA ALA A 148 7.52 5.53 -6.45
C ALA A 148 7.17 5.73 -7.93
N VAL A 149 6.03 6.35 -8.24
CA VAL A 149 5.61 6.63 -9.61
C VAL A 149 6.30 7.86 -10.19
N CYS A 150 6.54 8.89 -9.38
CA CYS A 150 7.11 10.16 -9.81
C CYS A 150 8.66 10.17 -9.85
N ASP A 151 9.31 9.60 -8.84
CA ASP A 151 10.76 9.70 -8.65
C ASP A 151 11.53 8.64 -9.46
N LEU A 152 10.89 7.50 -9.76
CA LEU A 152 11.48 6.42 -10.55
C LEU A 152 10.94 6.41 -11.97
N THR A 153 11.75 5.97 -12.93
CA THR A 153 11.25 5.75 -14.29
C THR A 153 10.43 4.46 -14.38
N VAL A 154 9.68 4.30 -15.48
CA VAL A 154 8.95 3.05 -15.74
C VAL A 154 9.91 1.85 -15.81
N ALA A 155 11.09 2.04 -16.43
CA ALA A 155 12.10 1.02 -16.58
C ALA A 155 12.71 0.61 -15.22
N ASP A 156 12.97 1.60 -14.36
CA ASP A 156 13.48 1.36 -13.00
C ASP A 156 12.46 0.57 -12.17
N ARG A 157 11.17 0.98 -12.20
CA ARG A 157 10.11 0.28 -11.47
C ARG A 157 9.98 -1.19 -11.89
N LEU A 158 10.07 -1.47 -13.19
CA LEU A 158 10.03 -2.84 -13.69
C LEU A 158 11.24 -3.65 -13.23
N ALA A 159 12.44 -3.09 -13.32
CA ALA A 159 13.66 -3.76 -12.87
C ALA A 159 13.63 -4.10 -11.37
N LEU A 160 13.11 -3.18 -10.55
CA LEU A 160 12.93 -3.41 -9.11
C LEU A 160 11.88 -4.49 -8.84
N TYR A 161 10.76 -4.47 -9.57
CA TYR A 161 9.73 -5.50 -9.46
C TYR A 161 10.28 -6.89 -9.78
N ASP A 162 10.97 -7.05 -10.92
CA ASP A 162 11.53 -8.32 -11.35
C ASP A 162 12.58 -8.84 -10.34
N HIS A 163 13.40 -7.94 -9.78
CA HIS A 163 14.35 -8.28 -8.73
C HIS A 163 13.66 -8.79 -7.47
N VAL A 164 12.66 -8.07 -6.95
CA VAL A 164 11.92 -8.44 -5.75
C VAL A 164 11.20 -9.78 -5.94
N VAL A 165 10.52 -9.97 -7.07
CA VAL A 165 9.86 -11.24 -7.40
C VAL A 165 10.87 -12.38 -7.48
N GLY A 166 12.05 -12.14 -8.08
CA GLY A 166 13.13 -13.12 -8.12
C GLY A 166 13.60 -13.53 -6.72
N VAL A 167 13.86 -12.56 -5.85
CA VAL A 167 14.29 -12.80 -4.46
C VAL A 167 13.21 -13.55 -3.67
N VAL A 168 11.95 -13.11 -3.75
CA VAL A 168 10.85 -13.76 -3.04
C VAL A 168 10.67 -15.20 -3.54
N ARG A 169 10.69 -15.45 -4.86
CA ARG A 169 10.63 -16.80 -5.46
C ARG A 169 11.75 -17.72 -4.96
N GLN A 170 12.97 -17.20 -4.84
CA GLN A 170 14.09 -17.97 -4.28
C GLN A 170 13.85 -18.35 -2.82
N GLN A 171 13.26 -17.46 -2.03
CA GLN A 171 12.82 -17.78 -0.66
C GLN A 171 11.71 -18.83 -0.63
N GLU A 172 10.83 -18.88 -1.65
CA GLU A 172 9.80 -19.93 -1.77
C GLU A 172 10.38 -21.29 -2.12
N ALA A 173 11.32 -21.34 -3.07
CA ALA A 173 11.99 -22.59 -3.45
C ALA A 173 12.73 -23.23 -2.26
N ALA A 174 13.25 -22.41 -1.34
CA ALA A 174 13.86 -22.87 -0.10
C ALA A 174 12.86 -23.31 0.99
N ALA A 175 11.60 -22.86 0.93
CA ALA A 175 10.57 -23.07 1.95
C ALA A 175 9.40 -23.98 1.49
N SER A 176 9.55 -24.67 0.36
CA SER A 176 8.47 -25.39 -0.31
C SER A 176 8.00 -26.65 0.44
N SER A 177 7.05 -26.50 1.35
CA SER A 177 6.20 -27.61 1.81
C SER A 177 4.88 -27.18 2.49
N ALA A 178 4.23 -26.12 2.01
CA ALA A 178 2.79 -25.88 2.20
C ALA A 178 2.45 -24.48 1.69
N ASN A 179 1.66 -24.37 0.63
CA ASN A 179 0.51 -23.47 0.59
C ASN A 179 -0.26 -23.76 -0.69
N ASP A 180 -1.51 -24.22 -0.49
CA ASP A 180 -2.52 -24.40 -1.52
C ASP A 180 -2.70 -23.08 -2.28
N ASP A 181 -2.41 -23.10 -3.57
CA ASP A 181 -2.68 -21.99 -4.46
C ASP A 181 -4.21 -21.83 -4.60
N LEU A 182 -4.73 -20.68 -4.14
CA LEU A 182 -6.13 -20.29 -4.31
C LEU A 182 -6.49 -20.10 -5.79
N TYR A 183 -5.50 -19.89 -6.65
CA TYR A 183 -5.65 -20.03 -8.09
C TYR A 183 -5.45 -21.49 -8.47
N VAL A 184 -6.55 -22.25 -8.43
CA VAL A 184 -6.60 -23.51 -9.16
C VAL A 184 -6.42 -23.18 -10.64
N ASP A 185 -5.22 -23.41 -11.17
CA ASP A 185 -4.98 -23.40 -12.61
C ASP A 185 -5.83 -24.51 -13.25
N LEU A 186 -7.03 -24.10 -13.68
CA LEU A 186 -8.04 -24.98 -14.22
C LEU A 186 -7.54 -25.64 -15.51
N VAL A 187 -6.64 -24.99 -16.24
CA VAL A 187 -6.03 -25.52 -17.47
C VAL A 187 -5.06 -26.66 -17.12
N SER A 188 -4.22 -26.46 -16.12
CA SER A 188 -3.34 -27.53 -15.60
C SER A 188 -4.11 -28.72 -15.01
N LYS A 189 -5.28 -28.49 -14.41
CA LYS A 189 -6.16 -29.61 -13.97
C LYS A 189 -6.79 -30.34 -15.14
N LEU A 190 -7.30 -29.64 -16.15
CA LEU A 190 -7.91 -30.26 -17.34
C LEU A 190 -6.90 -31.11 -18.13
N GLN A 191 -5.65 -30.66 -18.23
CA GLN A 191 -4.58 -31.42 -18.90
C GLN A 191 -4.16 -32.69 -18.13
N LYS A 192 -4.31 -32.71 -16.81
CA LYS A 192 -4.03 -33.88 -15.97
C LYS A 192 -5.16 -34.91 -16.00
N ASP A 193 -6.42 -34.46 -16.14
CA ASP A 193 -7.61 -35.31 -16.15
C ASP A 193 -7.65 -36.25 -17.37
N ASP A 194 -7.13 -35.81 -18.52
CA ASP A 194 -7.01 -36.67 -19.72
C ASP A 194 -5.95 -37.79 -19.57
N GLY A 195 -5.03 -37.66 -18.60
CA GLY A 195 -3.95 -38.63 -18.35
C GLY A 195 -4.19 -39.56 -17.16
N GLN A 196 -5.12 -39.23 -16.25
CA GLN A 196 -5.35 -39.97 -15.02
C GLN A 196 -6.84 -40.31 -14.84
N ASN A 197 -7.27 -41.43 -15.42
CA ASN A 197 -8.39 -42.19 -14.86
C ASN A 197 -7.96 -42.86 -13.54
N GLU A 198 -7.52 -42.07 -12.56
CA GLU A 198 -7.27 -42.59 -11.21
C GLU A 198 -8.61 -42.75 -10.47
N PRO A 199 -8.77 -43.84 -9.70
CA PRO A 199 -9.98 -44.04 -8.92
C PRO A 199 -10.14 -42.88 -7.92
N LYS A 200 -11.33 -42.26 -7.92
CA LYS A 200 -11.68 -41.12 -7.06
C LYS A 200 -11.21 -41.32 -5.62
N THR A 201 -10.60 -40.28 -5.07
CA THR A 201 -10.07 -40.32 -3.71
C THR A 201 -11.20 -40.43 -2.68
N HIS A 202 -10.91 -40.98 -1.50
CA HIS A 202 -11.92 -41.21 -0.45
C HIS A 202 -12.65 -39.92 -0.03
N LEU A 203 -11.94 -38.79 0.00
CA LEU A 203 -12.51 -37.48 0.32
C LEU A 203 -13.43 -36.96 -0.79
N GLU A 204 -13.07 -37.16 -2.06
CA GLU A 204 -13.95 -36.86 -3.20
C GLU A 204 -15.20 -37.72 -3.19
N LEU A 205 -15.06 -39.01 -2.88
CA LEU A 205 -16.21 -39.92 -2.77
C LEU A 205 -17.19 -39.47 -1.68
N MET A 206 -16.67 -39.02 -0.53
CA MET A 206 -17.48 -38.45 0.54
C MET A 206 -18.10 -37.08 0.17
N ALA A 207 -17.43 -36.28 -0.66
CA ALA A 207 -17.98 -35.04 -1.18
C ALA A 207 -19.13 -35.30 -2.17
N GLU A 208 -18.95 -36.27 -3.07
CA GLU A 208 -19.96 -36.73 -4.03
C GLU A 208 -21.19 -37.30 -3.31
N MET A 209 -21.00 -38.11 -2.27
CA MET A 209 -22.10 -38.62 -1.42
C MET A 209 -22.88 -37.49 -0.71
N ARG A 210 -22.19 -36.41 -0.30
CA ARG A 210 -22.84 -35.23 0.29
C ARG A 210 -23.61 -34.43 -0.75
N ASP A 211 -23.08 -34.27 -1.95
CA ASP A 211 -23.77 -33.59 -3.06
C ASP A 211 -24.99 -34.38 -3.53
N TYR A 212 -24.86 -35.70 -3.63
CA TYR A 212 -25.94 -36.65 -3.91
C TYR A 212 -27.11 -36.51 -2.94
N LYS A 213 -26.82 -36.32 -1.64
CA LYS A 213 -27.84 -36.09 -0.61
C LYS A 213 -28.45 -34.69 -0.67
N ARG A 214 -27.71 -33.68 -1.13
CA ARG A 214 -28.17 -32.29 -1.21
C ARG A 214 -29.05 -32.01 -2.43
N ARG A 215 -28.83 -32.69 -3.56
CA ARG A 215 -29.61 -32.46 -4.79
C ARG A 215 -30.92 -33.26 -4.81
N ARG A 216 -32.04 -32.58 -5.10
CA ARG A 216 -33.36 -33.21 -5.28
C ARG A 216 -33.35 -34.17 -6.48
N GLN A 217 -33.98 -35.35 -6.33
CA GLN A 217 -34.00 -36.40 -7.36
C GLN A 217 -34.50 -35.95 -8.74
N SER A 218 -35.38 -34.94 -8.82
CA SER A 218 -35.88 -34.40 -10.09
C SER A 218 -34.81 -33.73 -10.97
N TYR A 219 -33.70 -33.25 -10.40
CA TYR A 219 -32.56 -32.69 -11.14
C TYR A 219 -31.52 -33.76 -11.53
N ARG A 220 -31.66 -34.97 -10.99
CA ARG A 220 -30.70 -36.06 -11.18
C ARG A 220 -30.75 -36.65 -12.59
N ALA A 221 -31.95 -36.72 -13.19
CA ALA A 221 -32.16 -37.31 -14.51
C ALA A 221 -32.29 -36.27 -15.64
N LYS A 222 -32.54 -34.99 -15.32
CA LYS A 222 -32.67 -33.91 -16.31
C LYS A 222 -31.32 -33.41 -16.85
N ASN A 223 -30.23 -33.71 -16.15
CA ASN A 223 -28.87 -33.29 -16.53
C ASN A 223 -28.05 -34.43 -17.16
N VAL A 224 -28.66 -35.56 -17.55
CA VAL A 224 -27.95 -36.67 -18.22
C VAL A 224 -27.22 -36.19 -19.49
N HIS A 225 -27.74 -35.15 -20.15
CA HIS A 225 -27.09 -34.52 -21.29
C HIS A 225 -26.02 -33.49 -20.91
N ILE A 226 -25.90 -33.08 -19.64
CA ILE A 226 -24.90 -32.11 -19.16
C ILE A 226 -23.74 -32.83 -18.47
N THR A 227 -24.02 -33.86 -17.65
CA THR A 227 -22.97 -34.63 -16.95
C THR A 227 -22.20 -35.58 -17.87
N LYS A 228 -22.72 -35.87 -19.06
CA LYS A 228 -22.02 -36.61 -20.13
C LYS A 228 -21.27 -35.71 -21.10
N LYS A 229 -21.51 -34.40 -21.06
CA LYS A 229 -20.79 -33.42 -21.88
C LYS A 229 -19.53 -33.02 -21.12
N SER A 230 -18.41 -32.97 -21.83
CA SER A 230 -17.17 -32.45 -21.28
C SER A 230 -17.36 -30.97 -20.87
N TYR A 231 -16.59 -30.51 -19.90
CA TYR A 231 -16.63 -29.11 -19.46
C TYR A 231 -16.48 -28.12 -20.63
N THR A 232 -15.64 -28.46 -21.61
CA THR A 232 -15.44 -27.66 -22.82
C THR A 232 -16.67 -27.63 -23.74
N GLU A 233 -17.44 -28.72 -23.84
CA GLU A 233 -18.70 -28.75 -24.59
C GLU A 233 -19.79 -27.93 -23.94
N VAL A 234 -19.86 -27.95 -22.61
CA VAL A 234 -20.79 -27.11 -21.85
C VAL A 234 -20.48 -25.63 -22.08
N ILE A 235 -19.20 -25.23 -22.05
CA ILE A 235 -18.80 -23.85 -22.35
C ILE A 235 -19.14 -23.47 -23.79
N ARG A 236 -18.87 -24.34 -24.78
CA ARG A 236 -19.24 -24.07 -26.19
C ARG A 236 -20.74 -23.89 -26.37
N GLU A 237 -21.55 -24.68 -25.68
CA GLU A 237 -23.01 -24.58 -25.74
C GLU A 237 -23.51 -23.27 -25.12
N VAL A 238 -22.96 -22.85 -23.98
CA VAL A 238 -23.28 -21.55 -23.34
C VAL A 238 -22.88 -20.38 -24.24
N ILE A 239 -21.69 -20.42 -24.85
CA ILE A 239 -21.25 -19.40 -25.81
C ILE A 239 -22.17 -19.35 -27.03
N ASN A 240 -22.61 -20.51 -27.54
CA ASN A 240 -23.51 -20.57 -28.69
C ASN A 240 -24.90 -20.01 -28.38
N VAL A 241 -25.43 -20.26 -27.18
CA VAL A 241 -26.71 -19.68 -26.74
C VAL A 241 -26.59 -18.17 -26.63
N HIS A 242 -25.59 -17.66 -25.91
CA HIS A 242 -25.44 -16.21 -25.73
C HIS A 242 -25.06 -15.47 -27.01
N SER A 243 -24.25 -16.07 -27.88
CA SER A 243 -23.96 -15.48 -29.20
C SER A 243 -25.19 -15.46 -30.11
N GLY A 244 -26.04 -16.49 -30.02
CA GLY A 244 -27.33 -16.51 -30.71
C GLY A 244 -28.32 -15.45 -30.19
N GLU A 245 -28.38 -15.24 -28.88
CA GLU A 245 -29.20 -14.19 -28.25
C GLU A 245 -28.74 -12.79 -28.65
N LEU A 246 -27.43 -12.53 -28.59
CA LEU A 246 -26.83 -11.26 -29.02
C LEU A 246 -27.09 -11.00 -30.51
N ALA A 247 -26.94 -12.01 -31.36
CA ALA A 247 -27.24 -11.88 -32.79
C ALA A 247 -28.73 -11.61 -33.06
N ARG A 248 -29.63 -12.05 -32.16
CA ARG A 248 -31.06 -11.76 -32.27
C ARG A 248 -31.36 -10.32 -31.86
N GLN A 249 -30.77 -9.85 -30.76
CA GLN A 249 -30.88 -8.46 -30.31
C GLN A 249 -30.37 -7.48 -31.37
N TRP A 250 -29.23 -7.77 -31.99
CA TRP A 250 -28.70 -6.93 -33.07
C TRP A 250 -29.64 -6.82 -34.27
N ARG A 251 -30.31 -7.92 -34.67
CA ARG A 251 -31.29 -7.86 -35.77
C ARG A 251 -32.54 -7.07 -35.38
N GLU A 252 -33.03 -7.24 -34.15
CA GLU A 252 -34.17 -6.47 -33.62
C GLU A 252 -33.83 -4.96 -33.58
N ASP A 253 -32.62 -4.59 -33.18
CA ASP A 253 -32.14 -3.21 -33.18
C ASP A 253 -31.98 -2.62 -34.60
N GLU A 254 -31.49 -3.42 -35.57
CA GLU A 254 -31.40 -3.02 -36.98
C GLU A 254 -32.78 -2.79 -37.60
N ASP A 255 -33.75 -3.66 -37.32
CA ASP A 255 -35.13 -3.55 -37.79
C ASP A 255 -35.84 -2.33 -37.17
N GLU A 256 -35.66 -2.08 -35.86
CA GLU A 256 -36.18 -0.89 -35.19
C GLU A 256 -35.55 0.41 -35.71
N SER A 257 -34.25 0.39 -36.04
CA SER A 257 -33.54 1.54 -36.60
C SER A 257 -34.01 1.88 -38.03
N SER A 258 -34.31 0.86 -38.82
CA SER A 258 -34.85 0.99 -40.18
C SER A 258 -36.28 1.54 -40.14
N ALA A 259 -37.13 1.02 -39.26
CA ALA A 259 -38.50 1.50 -39.06
C ALA A 259 -38.56 2.96 -38.55
N ARG A 260 -37.59 3.37 -37.71
CA ARG A 260 -37.45 4.79 -37.29
C ARG A 260 -37.05 5.71 -38.43
N SER A 261 -36.17 5.25 -39.32
CA SER A 261 -35.68 6.02 -40.47
C SER A 261 -36.77 6.21 -41.53
N GLU A 262 -37.59 5.20 -41.77
CA GLU A 262 -38.76 5.28 -42.66
C GLU A 262 -39.84 6.25 -42.14
N ARG A 263 -40.13 6.22 -40.83
CA ARG A 263 -41.08 7.16 -40.19
C ARG A 263 -40.57 8.61 -40.19
N SER A 264 -39.26 8.82 -40.17
CA SER A 264 -38.66 10.15 -40.29
C SER A 264 -38.68 10.71 -41.72
N SER A 265 -38.78 9.83 -42.73
CA SER A 265 -38.79 10.23 -44.15
C SER A 265 -40.19 10.51 -44.70
N GLN A 266 -41.24 10.13 -43.95
CA GLN A 266 -42.65 10.36 -44.28
C GLN A 266 -43.26 11.60 -43.59
N ARG A 267 -42.43 12.47 -43.00
CA ARG A 267 -42.86 13.67 -42.28
C ARG A 267 -42.38 14.95 -42.93
#